data_AF-A0A3P7KZS8-F1
#
_entry.id   AF-A0A3P7KZS8-F1
#
_cell.length_a   1.000
_cell.length_b   1.000
_cell.length_c   1.000
_cell.angle_alpha   90.00
_cell.angle_beta   90.00
_cell.angle_gamma   90.00
#
_symmetry.space_group_name_H-M   'P 1'
#
loop_
_entity.id
_entity.type
_entity.pdbx_description
1 polymer ?
#
loop_
_entity_poly.entity_id
_entity_poly.type
_entity_poly.pdbx_seq_one_letter_code
_entity_poly.pdbx_strand_id
1 'polypeptide(L)'
;MGFCSQSFTILLRLALLFWACSSHPIHCYSLTTDVPPPPVDLECFSRGPTYAILRWLPGKPLQDRASRTYVPITSYTLTLTEVEPTSGPPMKRQITDISPWKINNDGSVHLKVIDLKPDRRYAANVYAVSLKFGMSDASNTATFSTSELRKYLTC
;
A
#
# COMPACT_ATOMS: atom_id res chain seq x y z
N MET A 1 -19.70 -19.32 -62.51
CA MET A 1 -18.41 -20.02 -62.32
C MET A 1 -17.33 -18.99 -62.61
N GLY A 2 -16.43 -18.55 -61.76
CA GLY A 2 -16.01 -18.83 -60.39
C GLY A 2 -14.83 -17.87 -60.12
N PHE A 3 -14.68 -17.42 -58.87
CA PHE A 3 -13.45 -17.13 -58.10
C PHE A 3 -12.10 -17.31 -58.85
N CYS A 4 -11.00 -16.60 -58.62
CA CYS A 4 -10.51 -15.69 -57.59
C CYS A 4 -9.02 -15.46 -57.94
N SER A 5 -8.43 -14.32 -57.55
CA SER A 5 -7.22 -14.29 -56.71
C SER A 5 -6.42 -13.02 -56.98
N GLN A 6 -6.68 -12.03 -56.13
CA GLN A 6 -5.86 -10.86 -55.95
C GLN A 6 -4.53 -11.32 -55.34
N SER A 7 -3.46 -11.26 -56.13
CA SER A 7 -2.08 -11.33 -55.65
C SER A 7 -1.37 -10.14 -56.27
N PHE A 8 -0.42 -9.56 -55.54
CA PHE A 8 0.33 -8.32 -55.85
C PHE A 8 -0.24 -6.98 -55.36
N THR A 9 -0.61 -6.87 -54.09
CA THR A 9 -0.53 -5.54 -53.40
C THR A 9 -0.32 -5.62 -51.88
N ILE A 10 0.28 -6.69 -51.35
CA ILE A 10 0.45 -6.84 -49.88
C ILE A 10 1.93 -6.71 -49.43
N LEU A 11 2.90 -6.79 -50.34
CA LEU A 11 4.31 -6.86 -49.95
C LEU A 11 5.06 -5.52 -49.83
N LEU A 12 4.39 -4.37 -50.00
CA LEU A 12 5.03 -3.05 -49.85
C LEU A 12 4.38 -2.15 -48.78
N ARG A 13 3.66 -2.74 -47.81
CA ARG A 13 3.21 -2.03 -46.60
C ARG A 13 3.74 -2.59 -45.29
N LEU A 14 4.39 -3.75 -45.32
CA LEU A 14 4.95 -4.39 -44.12
C LEU A 14 6.35 -3.90 -43.74
N ALA A 15 7.10 -3.27 -44.66
CA ALA A 15 8.46 -2.79 -44.36
C ALA A 15 8.54 -1.38 -43.73
N LEU A 16 7.43 -0.62 -43.68
CA LEU A 16 7.40 0.72 -43.06
C LEU A 16 6.77 0.73 -41.66
N LEU A 17 6.24 -0.40 -41.18
CA LEU A 17 5.68 -0.50 -39.81
C LEU A 17 6.73 -0.92 -38.77
N PHE A 18 7.91 -1.40 -39.18
CA PHE A 18 8.98 -1.78 -38.25
C PHE A 18 9.94 -0.64 -37.89
N TRP A 19 9.80 0.54 -38.52
CA TRP A 19 10.67 1.69 -38.28
C TRP A 19 9.93 2.90 -37.71
N ALA A 20 8.95 2.64 -36.84
CA ALA A 20 8.37 3.66 -35.96
C ALA A 20 8.36 3.20 -34.49
N CYS A 21 9.21 2.24 -34.12
CA CYS A 21 9.57 1.98 -32.73
C CYS A 21 10.67 2.98 -32.30
N SER A 22 10.45 4.26 -32.58
CA SER A 22 11.27 5.36 -32.06
C SER A 22 10.65 5.78 -30.73
N SER A 23 11.31 5.33 -29.67
CA SER A 23 11.53 6.09 -28.44
C SER A 23 10.44 7.08 -28.06
N HIS A 24 9.29 6.58 -27.67
CA HIS A 24 8.46 7.35 -26.74
C HIS A 24 8.99 7.02 -25.35
N PRO A 25 9.60 7.97 -24.62
CA PRO A 25 9.73 7.77 -23.19
C PRO A 25 8.29 7.64 -22.69
N ILE A 26 7.95 6.46 -22.16
CA ILE A 26 6.77 6.32 -21.32
C ILE A 26 7.07 7.22 -20.15
N HIS A 27 6.64 8.48 -20.27
CA HIS A 27 6.65 9.39 -19.17
C HIS A 27 5.56 8.86 -18.24
N CYS A 28 5.98 8.01 -17.30
CA CYS A 28 5.16 7.49 -16.23
C CYS A 28 4.76 8.65 -15.31
N TYR A 29 3.91 9.57 -15.77
CA TYR A 29 3.11 10.41 -14.88
C TYR A 29 1.82 9.65 -14.56
N SER A 30 1.94 8.63 -13.71
CA SER A 30 0.83 8.30 -12.81
C SER A 30 1.07 9.04 -11.49
N LEU A 31 1.08 10.38 -11.56
CA LEU A 31 0.86 11.23 -10.40
C LEU A 31 -0.65 11.36 -10.26
N THR A 32 -1.30 10.37 -9.67
CA THR A 32 -2.67 10.49 -9.17
C THR A 32 -2.65 11.47 -7.99
N THR A 33 -2.59 12.77 -8.29
CA THR A 33 -2.63 13.87 -7.30
C THR A 33 -4.00 14.03 -6.64
N ASP A 34 -4.97 13.19 -6.98
CA ASP A 34 -6.31 13.30 -6.43
C ASP A 34 -6.38 12.73 -5.02
N VAL A 35 -5.66 11.65 -4.70
CA VAL A 35 -5.71 10.98 -3.38
C VAL A 35 -4.65 11.51 -2.40
N PRO A 36 -4.81 11.33 -1.07
CA PRO A 36 -3.79 11.76 -0.12
C PRO A 36 -2.45 11.03 -0.37
N PRO A 37 -1.31 11.65 -0.04
CA PRO A 37 -0.01 10.98 -0.09
C PRO A 37 0.00 9.73 0.81
N PRO A 38 0.63 8.62 0.37
CA PRO A 38 0.71 7.41 1.18
C PRO A 38 1.48 7.68 2.48
N PRO A 39 1.09 7.04 3.61
CA PRO A 39 1.87 7.09 4.83
C PRO A 39 3.28 6.54 4.62
N VAL A 40 4.22 6.97 5.44
CA VAL A 40 5.63 6.58 5.32
C VAL A 40 6.19 6.13 6.66
N ASP A 41 7.34 5.46 6.60
CA ASP A 41 8.09 4.98 7.77
C ASP A 41 7.23 4.13 8.72
N LEU A 42 6.38 3.26 8.16
CA LEU A 42 5.61 2.32 8.94
C LEU A 42 6.56 1.31 9.59
N GLU A 43 6.50 1.20 10.91
CA GLU A 43 7.29 0.29 11.70
C GLU A 43 6.51 -0.32 12.86
N CYS A 44 7.02 -1.45 13.39
CA CYS A 44 6.57 -2.02 14.64
C CYS A 44 7.43 -1.46 15.78
N PHE A 45 6.90 -0.45 16.48
CA PHE A 45 7.60 0.27 17.53
C PHE A 45 7.77 -0.58 18.80
N SER A 46 6.75 -1.36 19.16
CA SER A 46 6.79 -2.27 20.31
C SER A 46 5.84 -3.44 20.11
N ARG A 47 6.11 -4.57 20.77
CA ARG A 47 5.29 -5.79 20.65
C ARG A 47 5.24 -6.58 21.93
N GLY A 48 4.10 -7.22 22.14
CA GLY A 48 3.88 -8.22 23.17
C GLY A 48 3.39 -9.54 22.57
N PRO A 49 2.93 -10.47 23.41
CA PRO A 49 2.44 -11.76 22.93
C PRO A 49 1.11 -11.65 22.19
N THR A 50 0.26 -10.69 22.55
CA THR A 50 -1.09 -10.54 21.98
C THR A 50 -1.36 -9.14 21.41
N TYR A 51 -0.32 -8.31 21.32
CA TYR A 51 -0.45 -6.94 20.82
C TYR A 51 0.81 -6.47 20.11
N ALA A 52 0.67 -5.45 19.27
CA ALA A 52 1.77 -4.68 18.71
C ALA A 52 1.39 -3.20 18.65
N ILE A 53 2.36 -2.32 18.82
CA ILE A 53 2.23 -0.88 18.64
C ILE A 53 2.91 -0.55 17.32
N LEU A 54 2.11 -0.16 16.33
CA LEU A 54 2.59 0.30 15.04
C LEU A 54 2.70 1.82 15.06
N ARG A 55 3.74 2.33 14.39
CA ARG A 55 4.05 3.76 14.26
C ARG A 55 4.26 4.08 12.79
N TRP A 56 3.76 5.22 12.32
CA TRP A 56 4.02 5.75 10.98
C TRP A 56 3.95 7.28 10.96
N LEU A 57 4.44 7.87 9.88
CA LEU A 57 4.33 9.31 9.61
C LEU A 57 3.29 9.56 8.50
N PRO A 58 2.56 10.69 8.55
CA PRO A 58 1.77 11.15 7.41
C PRO A 58 2.63 11.34 6.17
N GLY A 59 2.11 10.97 5.00
CA GLY A 59 2.76 11.26 3.73
C GLY A 59 2.85 12.77 3.50
N LYS A 60 3.99 13.22 2.97
CA LYS A 60 4.18 14.63 2.61
C LYS A 60 3.65 14.86 1.18
N PRO A 61 2.93 15.96 0.92
CA PRO A 61 2.58 16.33 -0.45
C PRO A 61 3.84 16.40 -1.29
N LEU A 62 3.83 15.77 -2.47
CA LEU A 62 4.87 15.97 -3.47
C LEU A 62 4.83 17.46 -3.81
N GLN A 63 5.88 18.19 -3.44
CA GLN A 63 6.00 19.62 -3.72
C GLN A 63 6.23 19.83 -5.22
N ASP A 64 5.20 19.65 -6.03
CA ASP A 64 5.19 20.31 -7.32
C ASP A 64 4.82 21.78 -7.09
N ARG A 65 5.77 22.66 -7.38
CA ARG A 65 5.61 24.12 -7.21
C ARG A 65 4.44 24.67 -8.03
N ALA A 66 3.94 23.92 -9.02
CA ALA A 66 2.84 24.31 -9.89
C ALA A 66 1.44 23.93 -9.36
N SER A 67 1.29 22.95 -8.45
CA SER A 67 -0.02 22.46 -8.02
C SER A 67 -0.09 22.31 -6.50
N ARG A 68 -0.56 23.36 -5.82
CA ARG A 68 -0.75 23.40 -4.35
C ARG A 68 -2.01 22.67 -3.89
N THR A 69 -2.39 21.56 -4.52
CA THR A 69 -3.58 20.83 -4.11
C THR A 69 -3.26 20.01 -2.86
N TYR A 70 -3.56 20.57 -1.69
CA TYR A 70 -3.53 19.84 -0.43
C TYR A 70 -4.74 18.91 -0.36
N VAL A 71 -4.48 17.60 -0.31
CA VAL A 71 -5.51 16.59 -0.10
C VAL A 71 -5.58 16.25 1.40
N PRO A 72 -6.66 16.62 2.12
CA PRO A 72 -6.77 16.38 3.55
C PRO A 72 -6.95 14.89 3.85
N ILE A 73 -6.19 14.39 4.82
CA ILE A 73 -6.36 13.05 5.38
C ILE A 73 -7.47 13.12 6.43
N THR A 74 -8.54 12.35 6.23
CA THR A 74 -9.67 12.26 7.16
C THR A 74 -9.57 11.05 8.09
N SER A 75 -8.91 9.99 7.66
CA SER A 75 -8.65 8.79 8.47
C SER A 75 -7.51 7.94 7.88
N TYR A 76 -7.06 6.95 8.63
CA TYR A 76 -6.19 5.88 8.13
C TYR A 76 -6.91 4.52 8.17
N THR A 77 -6.46 3.63 7.29
CA THR A 77 -6.82 2.22 7.30
C THR A 77 -5.55 1.39 7.44
N LEU A 78 -5.53 0.44 8.39
CA LEU A 78 -4.47 -0.56 8.54
C LEU A 78 -4.97 -1.91 8.02
N THR A 79 -4.17 -2.55 7.18
CA THR A 79 -4.31 -3.97 6.84
C THR A 79 -3.23 -4.76 7.55
N LEU A 80 -3.62 -5.81 8.27
CA LEU A 80 -2.74 -6.76 8.93
C LEU A 80 -2.96 -8.16 8.34
N THR A 81 -1.89 -8.83 7.96
CA THR A 81 -1.92 -10.18 7.36
C THR A 81 -0.99 -11.11 8.13
N GLU A 82 -1.48 -12.28 8.55
CA GLU A 82 -0.63 -13.35 9.12
C GLU A 82 0.25 -13.94 8.00
N VAL A 83 1.57 -13.83 8.18
CA VAL A 83 2.58 -14.37 7.27
C VAL A 83 2.85 -15.79 7.76
N GLU A 84 2.48 -16.79 6.96
CA GLU A 84 2.57 -18.22 7.30
C GLU A 84 1.52 -18.68 8.34
N PRO A 85 0.22 -18.76 7.96
CA PRO A 85 -0.77 -19.39 8.81
C PRO A 85 -0.41 -20.86 9.05
N THR A 86 -0.36 -21.30 10.31
CA THR A 86 -0.04 -22.71 10.65
C THR A 86 -1.13 -23.67 10.20
N SER A 87 -2.38 -23.20 10.12
CA SER A 87 -3.50 -23.98 9.59
C SER A 87 -4.61 -23.04 9.14
N GLY A 88 -5.19 -23.35 7.98
CA GLY A 88 -6.30 -22.59 7.39
C GLY A 88 -5.88 -21.38 6.54
N PRO A 89 -6.86 -20.61 6.07
CA PRO A 89 -6.61 -19.43 5.25
C PRO A 89 -5.85 -18.35 6.06
N PRO A 90 -4.99 -17.55 5.40
CA PRO A 90 -4.24 -16.49 6.06
C PRO A 90 -5.21 -15.49 6.71
N MET A 91 -5.03 -15.24 8.01
CA MET A 91 -5.80 -14.23 8.72
C MET A 91 -5.44 -12.86 8.14
N LYS A 92 -6.41 -12.20 7.51
CA LYS A 92 -6.33 -10.80 7.11
C LYS A 92 -7.34 -10.00 7.91
N ARG A 93 -6.86 -9.00 8.65
CA ARG A 93 -7.68 -8.08 9.46
C ARG A 93 -7.48 -6.67 8.95
N GLN A 94 -8.58 -5.95 8.76
CA GLN A 94 -8.56 -4.53 8.44
C GLN A 94 -9.07 -3.73 9.64
N ILE A 95 -8.41 -2.61 9.93
CA ILE A 95 -8.81 -1.65 10.95
C ILE A 95 -8.97 -0.31 10.24
N THR A 96 -10.18 0.21 10.20
CA THR A 96 -10.53 1.45 9.51
C THR A 96 -10.71 2.60 10.49
N ASP A 97 -10.98 3.80 9.96
CA ASP A 97 -11.41 4.97 10.73
C ASP A 97 -10.43 5.38 11.84
N ILE A 98 -9.14 5.06 11.64
CA ILE A 98 -8.08 5.45 12.54
C ILE A 98 -7.92 6.96 12.44
N SER A 99 -8.15 7.65 13.55
CA SER A 99 -8.15 9.11 13.60
C SER A 99 -6.79 9.69 13.20
N PRO A 100 -6.74 10.67 12.27
CA PRO A 100 -5.50 11.29 11.85
C PRO A 100 -4.99 12.31 12.86
N TRP A 101 -5.80 12.67 13.86
CA TRP A 101 -5.52 13.72 14.84
C TRP A 101 -4.76 13.22 16.07
N LYS A 102 -4.62 11.88 16.22
CA LYS A 102 -3.83 11.26 17.30
C LYS A 102 -2.35 11.24 16.94
N ILE A 103 -1.83 12.42 16.61
CA ILE A 103 -0.42 12.63 16.26
C ILE A 103 0.34 12.93 17.54
N ASN A 104 1.39 12.16 17.80
CA ASN A 104 2.33 12.44 18.89
C ASN A 104 3.14 13.70 18.61
N ASN A 105 3.86 14.19 19.62
CA ASN A 105 4.71 15.39 19.49
C ASN A 105 5.77 15.29 18.39
N ASP A 106 6.17 14.08 17.99
CA ASP A 106 7.14 13.82 16.92
C ASP A 106 6.52 13.79 15.51
N GLY A 107 5.21 14.04 15.38
CA GLY A 107 4.49 14.00 14.11
C GLY A 107 4.04 12.60 13.69
N SER A 108 4.25 11.57 14.53
CA SER A 108 3.87 10.20 14.22
C SER A 108 2.48 9.82 14.73
N VAL A 109 1.86 8.85 14.07
CA VAL A 109 0.61 8.23 14.51
C VAL A 109 0.94 6.87 15.11
N HIS A 110 0.44 6.61 16.32
CA HIS A 110 0.59 5.31 17.00
C HIS A 110 -0.73 4.58 17.07
N LEU A 111 -0.71 3.29 16.75
CA LEU A 111 -1.86 2.40 16.91
C LEU A 111 -1.45 1.13 17.64
N LYS A 112 -2.10 0.86 18.78
CA LYS A 112 -2.02 -0.43 19.46
C LYS A 112 -3.01 -1.40 18.84
N VAL A 113 -2.49 -2.39 18.13
CA VAL A 113 -3.25 -3.54 17.63
C VAL A 113 -3.26 -4.61 18.71
N ILE A 114 -4.43 -5.14 19.04
CA ILE A 114 -4.65 -6.18 20.06
C ILE A 114 -5.24 -7.44 19.42
N ASP A 115 -5.45 -8.48 20.23
CA ASP A 115 -6.01 -9.77 19.81
C ASP A 115 -5.15 -10.48 18.75
N LEU A 116 -3.83 -10.28 18.84
CA LEU A 116 -2.87 -11.03 18.04
C LEU A 116 -2.62 -12.40 18.66
N LYS A 117 -2.29 -13.38 17.83
CA LYS A 117 -1.86 -14.69 18.30
C LYS A 117 -0.39 -14.60 18.75
N PRO A 118 -0.01 -15.24 19.87
CA PRO A 118 1.39 -15.34 20.29
C PRO A 118 2.23 -16.14 19.30
N ASP A 119 3.53 -15.82 19.24
CA ASP A 119 4.51 -16.48 18.38
C ASP A 119 4.07 -16.56 16.91
N ARG A 120 3.51 -15.46 16.39
CA ARG A 120 3.05 -15.34 15.00
C ARG A 120 3.69 -14.17 14.29
N ARG A 121 3.95 -14.36 13.00
CA ARG A 121 4.48 -13.34 12.12
C ARG A 121 3.34 -12.64 11.38
N TYR A 122 3.43 -11.32 11.32
CA TYR A 122 2.45 -10.47 10.66
C TYR A 122 3.14 -9.48 9.71
N ALA A 123 2.45 -9.14 8.63
CA ALA A 123 2.77 -8.04 7.74
C ALA A 123 1.66 -6.97 7.85
N ALA A 124 2.08 -5.71 7.93
CA ALA A 124 1.22 -4.56 8.11
C ALA A 124 1.44 -3.53 7.00
N ASN A 125 0.34 -2.96 6.50
CA ASN A 125 0.33 -1.84 5.57
C ASN A 125 -0.73 -0.82 6.02
N VAL A 126 -0.37 0.46 6.01
CA VAL A 126 -1.29 1.57 6.29
C VAL A 126 -1.57 2.36 5.03
N TYR A 127 -2.81 2.83 4.89
CA TYR A 127 -3.32 3.66 3.82
C TYR A 127 -3.89 4.95 4.42
N ALA A 128 -3.68 6.08 3.75
CA ALA A 128 -4.34 7.34 4.07
C ALA A 128 -5.68 7.41 3.33
N VAL A 129 -6.71 7.90 3.99
CA VAL A 129 -8.06 8.03 3.44
C VAL A 129 -8.49 9.48 3.49
N SER A 130 -9.07 9.96 2.40
CA SER A 130 -9.78 11.22 2.33
C SER A 130 -11.23 10.95 1.92
N LEU A 131 -12.20 11.45 2.70
CA LEU A 131 -13.62 11.29 2.37
C LEU A 131 -14.00 11.83 0.99
N LYS A 132 -13.31 12.87 0.53
CA LYS A 132 -13.62 13.52 -0.76
C LYS A 132 -12.89 12.86 -1.93
N PHE A 133 -11.70 12.33 -1.70
CA PHE A 133 -10.79 11.96 -2.78
C PHE A 133 -10.46 10.46 -2.85
N GLY A 134 -10.80 9.70 -1.81
CA GLY A 134 -10.55 8.26 -1.76
C GLY A 134 -9.31 7.89 -0.95
N MET A 135 -8.78 6.70 -1.23
CA MET A 135 -7.70 6.06 -0.48
C MET A 135 -6.38 6.15 -1.25
N SER A 136 -5.29 6.43 -0.54
CA SER A 136 -3.94 6.43 -1.09
C SER A 136 -3.46 5.02 -1.47
N ASP A 137 -2.30 4.95 -2.11
CA ASP A 137 -1.48 3.73 -2.14
C ASP A 137 -1.07 3.30 -0.72
N ALA A 138 -0.58 2.06 -0.61
CA ALA A 138 -0.05 1.53 0.64
C ALA A 138 1.26 2.22 1.03
N SER A 139 1.47 2.38 2.33
CA SER A 139 2.81 2.57 2.91
C SER A 139 3.72 1.36 2.67
N ASN A 140 5.00 1.51 3.04
CA ASN A 140 5.92 0.38 3.14
C ASN A 140 5.35 -0.73 4.03
N THR A 141 5.71 -1.97 3.76
CA THR A 141 5.26 -3.11 4.57
C THR A 141 6.12 -3.24 5.83
N ALA A 142 5.50 -3.18 7.01
CA ALA A 142 6.16 -3.54 8.26
C ALA A 142 5.91 -5.01 8.60
N THR A 143 6.98 -5.78 8.81
CA THR A 143 6.88 -7.18 9.22
C THR A 143 7.36 -7.35 10.65
N PHE A 144 6.62 -8.07 11.49
CA PHE A 144 6.97 -8.31 12.88
C PHE A 144 6.45 -9.66 13.38
N SER A 145 7.07 -10.18 14.44
CA SER A 145 6.59 -11.37 15.15
C SER A 145 6.14 -11.01 16.56
N THR A 146 4.98 -11.49 16.98
CA THR A 146 4.54 -11.38 18.38
C THR A 146 5.43 -12.21 19.29
N SER A 147 5.55 -11.80 20.54
CA SER A 147 6.34 -12.54 21.53
C SER A 147 5.66 -13.86 21.89
N GLU A 148 6.42 -14.79 22.45
CA GLU A 148 5.85 -15.99 23.06
C GLU A 148 5.00 -15.64 24.27
N LEU A 149 3.90 -16.38 24.47
CA LEU A 149 3.14 -16.31 25.70
C LEU A 149 3.87 -17.11 26.78
N ARG A 150 4.70 -16.44 27.58
CA ARG A 150 5.30 -17.07 28.76
C ARG A 150 4.18 -17.40 29.75
N LYS A 151 3.83 -18.69 29.83
CA LYS A 151 3.03 -19.20 30.95
C LYS A 151 3.87 -19.01 32.20
N TYR A 152 3.49 -18.08 33.07
CA TYR A 152 3.94 -18.14 34.46
C TYR A 152 3.29 -19.39 35.06
N LEU A 153 3.96 -20.53 34.91
CA LEU A 153 3.75 -21.68 35.77
C LEU A 153 4.36 -21.31 37.12
N THR A 154 3.64 -20.51 37.91
CA THR A 154 3.88 -20.47 39.35
C THR A 154 3.31 -21.77 39.93
N CYS A 155 4.24 -22.56 40.46
CA CYS A 155 4.05 -23.81 41.17
C CYS A 155 3.10 -23.67 42.37
#